data_AF-A0A4V1N2K1-F1
#
_entry.id   AF-A0A4V1N2K1-F1
#
_cell.length_a   1.000
_cell.length_b   1.000
_cell.length_c   1.000
_cell.angle_alpha   90.00
_cell.angle_beta   90.00
_cell.angle_gamma   90.00
#
_symmetry.space_group_name_H-M   'P 1'
#
loop_
_entity.id
_entity.type
_entity.pdbx_description
1 polymer ?
#
loop_
_entity_poly.entity_id
_entity_poly.type
_entity_poly.pdbx_seq_one_letter_code
_entity_poly.pdbx_strand_id
1 'polypeptide(L)'
;MKLKTILLVVVTLLSIDATSQISDRFPAELEALIKANFAQVKGKSLGYDQTLKGEAFKSELKITDFTVKAVEVSFTENFIIAAYNKKGDNAIMDDLFAKTMSIPYNHYDSQAQPQLLTTADKEAGIVRKIEIRKRYGSNVGTANLIATILLDASGKISIRFTTKY
;
A
#
# COMPACT_ATOMS: atom_id res chain seq x y z
N MET A 1 29.98 37.52 -43.62
CA MET A 1 28.55 37.31 -43.31
C MET A 1 28.05 36.23 -44.25
N LYS A 2 27.46 35.09 -43.86
CA LYS A 2 26.73 34.72 -42.66
C LYS A 2 26.67 33.17 -42.57
N LEU A 3 26.62 32.69 -41.32
CA LEU A 3 26.10 31.42 -40.80
C LEU A 3 26.60 30.08 -41.38
N LYS A 4 27.51 29.45 -40.63
CA LYS A 4 27.57 27.98 -40.49
C LYS A 4 26.46 27.56 -39.53
N THR A 5 25.39 26.97 -40.04
CA THR A 5 24.34 26.36 -39.20
C THR A 5 24.86 25.03 -38.68
N ILE A 6 25.38 25.02 -37.45
CA ILE A 6 25.68 23.81 -36.71
C ILE A 6 24.33 23.23 -36.27
N LEU A 7 23.91 22.14 -36.90
CA LEU A 7 22.78 21.34 -36.44
C LEU A 7 23.27 20.44 -35.31
N LEU A 8 23.39 20.99 -34.10
CA LEU A 8 23.58 20.18 -32.89
C LEU A 8 22.22 19.61 -32.52
N VAL A 9 21.90 18.42 -33.02
CA VAL A 9 20.76 17.63 -32.53
C VAL A 9 21.15 17.11 -31.15
N VAL A 10 20.96 17.96 -30.13
CA VAL A 10 20.89 17.50 -28.75
C VAL A 10 19.56 16.76 -28.66
N VAL A 11 19.59 15.44 -28.90
CA VAL A 11 18.55 14.55 -28.40
C VAL A 11 18.73 14.54 -26.88
N THR A 12 18.23 15.58 -26.22
CA THR A 12 17.81 15.44 -24.83
C THR A 12 16.69 14.41 -24.89
N LEU A 13 17.05 13.13 -24.69
CA LEU A 13 16.16 12.22 -24.00
C LEU A 13 15.88 12.88 -22.65
N LEU A 14 14.87 13.75 -22.64
CA LEU A 14 14.01 13.88 -21.50
C LEU A 14 13.42 12.49 -21.35
N SER A 15 14.12 11.62 -20.60
CA SER A 15 13.46 10.62 -19.80
C SER A 15 12.49 11.41 -18.94
N ILE A 16 11.30 11.64 -19.51
CA ILE A 16 10.10 11.85 -18.75
C ILE A 16 10.02 10.54 -17.99
N ASP A 17 10.62 10.53 -16.79
CA ASP A 17 10.23 9.60 -15.76
C ASP A 17 8.74 9.87 -15.62
N ALA A 18 7.94 9.08 -16.34
CA ALA A 18 6.52 9.04 -16.17
C ALA A 18 6.35 8.60 -14.72
N THR A 19 6.29 9.57 -13.82
CA THR A 19 6.04 9.33 -12.41
C THR A 19 4.76 8.54 -12.41
N SER A 20 4.88 7.26 -12.06
CA SER A 20 3.81 6.31 -12.19
C SER A 20 2.78 6.67 -11.13
N GLN A 21 1.86 7.55 -11.46
CA GLN A 21 0.85 8.02 -10.51
C GLN A 21 -0.05 6.85 -10.10
N ILE A 22 -0.30 6.77 -8.80
CA ILE A 22 -1.28 5.85 -8.22
C ILE A 22 -2.66 6.30 -8.67
N SER A 23 -3.48 5.32 -9.06
CA SER A 23 -4.87 5.53 -9.46
C SER A 23 -5.64 6.43 -8.49
N ASP A 24 -6.42 7.38 -9.03
CA ASP A 24 -7.32 8.24 -8.23
C ASP A 24 -8.39 7.45 -7.46
N ARG A 25 -8.62 6.20 -7.83
CA ARG A 25 -9.54 5.29 -7.13
C ARG A 25 -8.94 4.69 -5.87
N PHE A 26 -7.62 4.79 -5.70
CA PHE A 26 -6.89 4.19 -4.59
C PHE A 26 -7.49 4.50 -3.21
N PRO A 27 -7.89 5.74 -2.88
CA PRO A 27 -8.47 6.01 -1.56
C PRO A 27 -9.76 5.23 -1.30
N ALA A 28 -10.66 5.18 -2.28
CA ALA A 28 -11.93 4.47 -2.16
C ALA A 28 -11.72 2.95 -2.11
N GLU A 29 -10.79 2.43 -2.92
CA GLU A 29 -10.41 1.01 -2.95
C GLU A 29 -9.76 0.56 -1.63
N LEU A 30 -8.86 1.38 -1.08
CA LEU A 30 -8.22 1.16 0.20
C LEU A 30 -9.23 1.21 1.35
N GLU A 31 -10.11 2.20 1.36
CA GLU A 31 -11.15 2.33 2.39
C GLU A 31 -12.14 1.16 2.34
N ALA A 32 -12.52 0.70 1.15
CA ALA A 32 -13.36 -0.48 0.98
C ALA A 32 -12.71 -1.74 1.58
N LEU A 33 -11.40 -1.93 1.37
CA LEU A 33 -10.64 -3.00 2.00
C LEU A 33 -10.55 -2.85 3.52
N ILE A 34 -10.34 -1.64 4.05
CA ILE A 34 -10.32 -1.38 5.50
C ILE A 34 -11.68 -1.74 6.15
N LYS A 35 -12.79 -1.40 5.48
CA LYS A 35 -14.16 -1.63 5.97
C LYS A 35 -14.65 -3.06 5.77
N ALA A 36 -13.98 -3.85 4.93
CA ALA A 36 -14.38 -5.22 4.66
C ALA A 36 -14.30 -6.08 5.93
N ASN A 37 -15.43 -6.66 6.34
CA ASN A 37 -15.47 -7.54 7.49
C ASN A 37 -14.93 -8.92 7.12
N PHE A 38 -13.65 -9.15 7.42
CA PHE A 38 -12.95 -10.41 7.10
C PHE A 38 -13.50 -11.63 7.84
N ALA A 39 -14.26 -11.44 8.93
CA ALA A 39 -14.92 -12.54 9.65
C ALA A 39 -16.18 -13.04 8.92
N GLN A 40 -16.91 -12.20 8.18
CA GLN A 40 -18.11 -12.61 7.42
C GLN A 40 -17.77 -13.47 6.19
N VAL A 41 -16.56 -13.34 5.64
CA VAL A 41 -16.07 -14.19 4.53
C VAL A 41 -15.90 -15.65 4.98
N LYS A 42 -15.56 -15.88 6.26
CA LYS A 42 -15.46 -17.21 6.88
C LYS A 42 -16.77 -17.99 6.83
N GLY A 43 -17.92 -17.31 6.86
CA GLY A 43 -19.25 -17.95 6.87
C GLY A 43 -19.73 -18.47 5.51
N LYS A 44 -19.32 -17.82 4.41
CA LYS A 44 -19.61 -18.30 3.03
C LYS A 44 -18.66 -19.41 2.57
N SER A 45 -17.45 -19.47 3.12
CA SER A 45 -16.41 -20.46 2.76
C SER A 45 -16.41 -21.73 3.62
N LEU A 46 -17.38 -21.92 4.53
CA LEU A 46 -17.53 -23.16 5.31
C LEU A 46 -18.34 -24.26 4.59
N GLY A 47 -18.49 -24.15 3.27
CA GLY A 47 -18.52 -25.32 2.40
C GLY A 47 -17.08 -25.78 2.17
N TYR A 48 -16.63 -26.73 2.97
CA TYR A 48 -15.25 -27.23 3.07
C TYR A 48 -14.78 -27.84 1.73
N ASP A 49 -14.23 -27.02 0.84
CA ASP A 49 -13.39 -27.49 -0.27
C ASP A 49 -12.02 -26.83 -0.14
N GLN A 50 -11.03 -27.61 0.30
CA GLN A 50 -9.68 -27.16 0.57
C GLN A 50 -8.91 -26.73 -0.70
N THR A 51 -9.47 -26.97 -1.89
CA THR A 51 -8.89 -26.55 -3.17
C THR A 51 -9.21 -25.10 -3.54
N LEU A 52 -10.22 -24.48 -2.91
CA LEU A 52 -10.73 -23.13 -3.24
C LEU A 52 -10.25 -22.01 -2.29
N LYS A 53 -9.31 -22.31 -1.36
CA LYS A 53 -8.84 -21.40 -0.29
C LYS A 53 -8.22 -20.06 -0.74
N GLY A 54 -8.17 -19.74 -2.03
CA GLY A 54 -7.71 -18.45 -2.55
C GLY A 54 -8.69 -17.69 -3.46
N GLU A 55 -9.85 -18.27 -3.82
CA GLU A 55 -10.65 -17.74 -4.93
C GLU A 55 -11.85 -16.89 -4.52
N ALA A 56 -12.49 -17.16 -3.38
CA ALA A 56 -13.61 -16.36 -2.89
C ALA A 56 -13.22 -14.92 -2.48
N PHE A 57 -11.93 -14.64 -2.30
CA PHE A 57 -11.41 -13.31 -2.02
C PHE A 57 -11.19 -12.46 -3.28
N LYS A 58 -11.17 -13.08 -4.47
CA LYS A 58 -10.73 -12.43 -5.72
C LYS A 58 -11.78 -11.54 -6.39
N SER A 59 -13.08 -11.69 -6.13
CA SER A 59 -14.07 -11.14 -7.08
C SER A 59 -14.56 -9.71 -6.79
N GLU A 60 -14.39 -9.14 -5.59
CA GLU A 60 -15.05 -7.85 -5.27
C GLU A 60 -14.11 -6.75 -4.73
N LEU A 61 -13.02 -7.10 -4.05
CA LEU A 61 -12.11 -6.12 -3.43
C LEU A 61 -10.79 -6.09 -4.19
N LYS A 62 -10.51 -4.96 -4.86
CA LYS A 62 -9.30 -4.71 -5.64
C LYS A 62 -8.69 -3.38 -5.27
N ILE A 63 -7.37 -3.25 -5.43
CA ILE A 63 -6.68 -1.98 -5.50
C ILE A 63 -6.01 -1.94 -6.87
N THR A 64 -6.32 -0.92 -7.67
CA THR A 64 -5.71 -0.72 -8.99
C THR A 64 -4.19 -0.64 -8.84
N ASP A 65 -3.47 -1.32 -9.73
CA ASP A 65 -2.00 -1.49 -9.71
C ASP A 65 -1.44 -2.37 -8.57
N PHE A 66 -2.29 -3.01 -7.76
CA PHE A 66 -1.85 -3.97 -6.76
C PHE A 66 -2.45 -5.36 -6.99
N THR A 67 -1.64 -6.38 -6.73
CA THR A 67 -2.12 -7.75 -6.57
C THR A 67 -2.50 -7.97 -5.12
N VAL A 68 -3.80 -8.09 -4.84
CA VAL A 68 -4.34 -8.37 -3.51
C VAL A 68 -4.34 -9.87 -3.26
N LYS A 69 -3.72 -10.31 -2.16
CA LYS A 69 -3.73 -11.70 -1.69
C LYS A 69 -4.17 -11.74 -0.23
N ALA A 70 -5.12 -12.61 0.08
CA ALA A 70 -5.39 -12.99 1.46
C ALA A 70 -4.33 -14.01 1.90
N VAL A 71 -3.71 -13.76 3.06
CA VAL A 71 -2.75 -14.67 3.69
C VAL A 71 -3.38 -15.16 4.99
N GLU A 72 -3.69 -16.46 5.04
CA GLU A 72 -4.05 -17.14 6.29
C GLU A 72 -2.76 -17.37 7.08
N VAL A 73 -2.60 -16.70 8.23
CA VAL A 73 -1.41 -16.88 9.10
C VAL A 73 -1.74 -17.81 10.27
N SER A 74 -2.99 -17.82 10.75
CA SER A 74 -3.44 -18.77 11.77
C SER A 74 -4.96 -18.94 11.79
N PHE A 75 -5.47 -19.84 12.64
CA PHE A 75 -6.91 -20.05 12.90
C PHE A 75 -7.63 -18.77 13.38
N THR A 76 -6.89 -17.79 13.91
CA THR A 76 -7.39 -16.56 14.54
C THR A 76 -6.97 -15.28 13.80
N GLU A 77 -6.01 -15.35 12.89
CA GLU A 77 -5.44 -14.18 12.22
C GLU A 77 -5.29 -14.43 10.71
N ASN A 78 -6.09 -13.69 9.94
CA ASN A 78 -5.87 -13.51 8.51
C ASN A 78 -5.15 -12.17 8.34
N PHE A 79 -4.38 -11.99 7.28
CA PHE A 79 -3.90 -10.66 6.87
C PHE A 79 -4.13 -10.52 5.37
N ILE A 80 -4.57 -9.34 4.93
CA ILE A 80 -4.49 -9.02 3.50
C ILE A 80 -3.13 -8.41 3.25
N ILE A 81 -2.51 -8.87 2.17
CA ILE A 81 -1.34 -8.22 1.60
C ILE A 81 -1.69 -7.79 0.17
N ALA A 82 -1.65 -6.48 -0.10
CA ALA A 82 -1.65 -5.96 -1.46
C ALA A 82 -0.22 -5.65 -1.87
N ALA A 83 0.26 -6.22 -2.98
CA ALA A 83 1.60 -5.97 -3.50
C ALA A 83 1.53 -5.11 -4.76
N TYR A 84 2.30 -4.04 -4.81
CA TYR A 84 2.34 -3.17 -5.99
C TYR A 84 2.92 -3.95 -7.18
N ASN A 85 2.29 -3.84 -8.34
CA ASN A 85 2.62 -4.63 -9.53
C ASN A 85 3.89 -4.15 -10.24
N LYS A 86 4.40 -2.98 -9.87
CA LYS A 86 5.60 -2.35 -10.44
C LYS A 86 6.65 -2.16 -9.35
N LYS A 87 7.87 -1.79 -9.77
CA LYS A 87 8.88 -1.29 -8.85
C LYS A 87 8.44 0.09 -8.35
N GLY A 88 8.44 0.27 -7.04
CA GLY A 88 8.18 1.51 -6.34
C GLY A 88 9.45 2.23 -5.91
N ASP A 89 9.25 3.46 -5.46
CA ASP A 89 10.28 4.37 -4.95
C ASP A 89 9.64 5.37 -3.97
N ASN A 90 10.42 6.38 -3.55
CA ASN A 90 9.91 7.42 -2.66
C ASN A 90 8.83 8.30 -3.32
N ALA A 91 8.86 8.53 -4.63
CA ALA A 91 7.84 9.33 -5.30
C ALA A 91 6.48 8.60 -5.32
N ILE A 92 6.48 7.27 -5.54
CA ILE A 92 5.29 6.44 -5.40
C ILE A 92 4.78 6.45 -3.96
N MET A 93 5.68 6.38 -2.98
CA MET A 93 5.30 6.45 -1.56
C MET A 93 4.74 7.83 -1.17
N ASP A 94 5.26 8.92 -1.74
CA ASP A 94 4.73 10.27 -1.54
C ASP A 94 3.31 10.38 -2.08
N ASP A 95 3.06 9.86 -3.29
CA ASP A 95 1.72 9.84 -3.89
C ASP A 95 0.76 8.94 -3.09
N LEU A 96 1.19 7.74 -2.68
CA LEU A 96 0.42 6.87 -1.78
C LEU A 96 0.04 7.60 -0.49
N PHE A 97 1.00 8.26 0.18
CA PHE A 97 0.74 9.01 1.40
C PHE A 97 -0.26 10.15 1.18
N ALA A 98 -0.09 10.93 0.11
CA ALA A 98 -1.02 12.00 -0.23
C ALA A 98 -2.45 11.47 -0.48
N LYS A 99 -2.58 10.33 -1.17
CA LYS A 99 -3.88 9.67 -1.41
C LYS A 99 -4.50 9.15 -0.11
N THR A 100 -3.73 8.58 0.82
CA THR A 100 -4.27 8.08 2.09
C THR A 100 -4.87 9.20 2.94
N MET A 101 -4.30 10.41 2.89
CA MET A 101 -4.79 11.58 3.65
C MET A 101 -6.24 11.97 3.34
N SER A 102 -6.81 11.53 2.22
CA SER A 102 -8.22 11.77 1.87
C SER A 102 -9.21 10.86 2.62
N ILE A 103 -8.73 9.85 3.35
CA ILE A 103 -9.54 8.91 4.12
C ILE A 103 -9.59 9.36 5.59
N PRO A 104 -10.74 9.26 6.30
CA PRO A 104 -10.93 9.78 7.66
C PRO A 104 -10.25 8.94 8.77
N TYR A 105 -8.95 8.71 8.64
CA TYR A 105 -8.07 8.05 9.62
C TYR A 105 -6.89 8.95 9.99
N ASN A 106 -6.10 8.54 10.98
CA ASN A 106 -4.82 9.18 11.24
C ASN A 106 -3.74 8.49 10.40
N HIS A 107 -2.84 9.28 9.82
CA HIS A 107 -1.80 8.81 8.91
C HIS A 107 -0.43 9.30 9.39
N TYR A 108 0.53 8.40 9.42
CA TYR A 108 1.89 8.69 9.89
C TYR A 108 2.89 8.13 8.89
N ASP A 109 3.96 8.88 8.60
CA ASP A 109 5.00 8.46 7.64
C ASP A 109 6.36 8.47 8.32
N SER A 110 7.13 7.39 8.15
CA SER A 110 8.47 7.27 8.69
C SER A 110 9.46 8.26 8.11
N GLN A 111 9.17 8.85 6.94
CA GLN A 111 9.96 9.94 6.39
C GLN A 111 9.94 11.18 7.29
N ALA A 112 8.79 11.50 7.89
CA ALA A 112 8.66 12.60 8.86
C ALA A 112 8.88 12.13 10.31
N GLN A 113 8.65 10.84 10.59
CA GLN A 113 8.71 10.23 11.91
C GLN A 113 9.56 8.95 11.89
N PRO A 114 10.91 9.05 11.83
CA PRO A 114 11.80 7.90 11.66
C PRO A 114 11.64 6.79 12.71
N GLN A 115 11.13 7.13 13.90
CA GLN A 115 10.83 6.19 14.98
C GLN A 115 9.77 5.13 14.62
N LEU A 116 8.99 5.32 13.54
CA LEU A 116 8.04 4.32 13.04
C LEU A 116 8.72 3.08 12.44
N LEU A 117 9.98 3.19 12.03
CA LEU A 117 10.78 2.05 11.58
C LEU A 117 11.41 1.36 12.80
N THR A 118 10.84 0.20 13.16
CA THR A 118 11.36 -0.65 14.24
C THR A 118 12.64 -1.34 13.81
N THR A 119 13.36 -1.93 14.76
CA THR A 119 14.53 -2.77 14.47
C THR A 119 14.18 -3.92 13.50
N ALA A 120 13.03 -4.58 13.71
CA ALA A 120 12.56 -5.66 12.85
C ALA A 120 12.26 -5.20 11.41
N ASP A 121 11.76 -3.98 11.23
CA ASP A 121 11.55 -3.42 9.89
C ASP A 121 12.87 -3.21 9.16
N LYS A 122 13.87 -2.67 9.86
CA LYS A 122 15.21 -2.40 9.29
C LYS A 122 15.91 -3.71 8.93
N GLU A 123 15.84 -4.72 9.80
CA GLU A 123 16.36 -6.06 9.54
C GLU A 123 15.65 -6.74 8.35
N ALA A 124 14.35 -6.47 8.16
CA ALA A 124 13.59 -6.92 6.99
C ALA A 124 13.85 -6.08 5.72
N GLY A 125 14.76 -5.10 5.76
CA GLY A 125 15.11 -4.26 4.61
C GLY A 125 14.06 -3.20 4.26
N ILE A 126 13.15 -2.87 5.18
CA ILE A 126 12.16 -1.80 4.99
C ILE A 126 12.85 -0.44 5.15
N VAL A 127 12.66 0.43 4.16
CA VAL A 127 13.26 1.77 4.11
C VAL A 127 12.25 2.90 4.34
N ARG A 128 10.95 2.65 4.13
CA ARG A 128 9.89 3.60 4.46
C ARG A 128 8.61 2.88 4.86
N LYS A 129 7.87 3.47 5.80
CA LYS A 129 6.63 2.95 6.36
C LYS A 129 5.61 4.07 6.50
N ILE A 130 4.41 3.84 5.99
CA ILE A 130 3.23 4.66 6.27
C ILE A 130 2.27 3.83 7.13
N GLU A 131 1.82 4.37 8.26
CA GLU A 131 0.84 3.76 9.13
C GLU A 131 -0.49 4.50 9.06
N ILE A 132 -1.57 3.76 8.83
CA ILE A 132 -2.94 4.24 8.86
C ILE A 132 -3.56 3.69 10.14
N ARG A 133 -4.06 4.57 11.02
CA ARG A 133 -4.56 4.21 12.36
C ARG A 133 -5.98 4.73 12.58
N LYS A 134 -6.79 3.94 13.28
CA LYS A 134 -8.17 4.32 13.61
C LYS A 134 -8.16 5.55 14.51
N ARG A 135 -8.91 6.59 14.14
CA ARG A 135 -9.15 7.72 15.04
C ARG A 135 -10.01 7.23 16.21
N TYR A 136 -9.42 7.04 17.37
CA TYR A 136 -10.19 7.05 18.62
C TYR A 136 -10.55 8.50 18.94
N GLY A 137 -11.49 8.74 19.86
CA GLY A 137 -11.79 10.09 20.35
C GLY A 137 -10.54 10.81 20.91
N SER A 138 -10.72 11.87 21.69
CA SER A 138 -9.66 12.78 22.17
C SER A 138 -8.42 12.16 22.86
N ASN A 139 -8.34 10.84 23.06
CA ASN A 139 -7.17 10.12 23.54
C ASN A 139 -6.31 9.60 22.36
N VAL A 140 -5.30 10.39 22.01
CA VAL A 140 -4.36 10.17 20.88
C VAL A 140 -3.42 8.97 21.09
N GLY A 141 -3.39 8.35 22.28
CA GLY A 141 -2.39 7.33 22.66
C GLY A 141 -2.71 5.87 22.36
N THR A 142 -3.92 5.53 21.91
CA THR A 142 -4.39 4.12 21.77
C THR A 142 -5.01 3.81 20.40
N ALA A 143 -4.57 4.51 19.34
CA ALA A 143 -5.08 4.29 18.00
C ALA A 143 -4.66 2.92 17.43
N ASN A 144 -5.62 2.00 17.26
CA ASN A 144 -5.42 0.68 16.65
C ASN A 144 -4.86 0.83 15.21
N LEU A 145 -3.77 0.12 14.93
CA LEU A 145 -3.13 0.10 13.62
C LEU A 145 -4.03 -0.59 12.60
N ILE A 146 -4.40 0.15 11.54
CA ILE A 146 -5.30 -0.35 10.52
C ILE A 146 -4.53 -1.02 9.37
N ALA A 147 -3.72 -0.22 8.70
CA ALA A 147 -2.96 -0.68 7.56
C ALA A 147 -1.57 -0.07 7.61
N THR A 148 -0.63 -0.80 7.02
CA THR A 148 0.74 -0.33 6.86
C THR A 148 1.14 -0.46 5.41
N ILE A 149 1.58 0.65 4.81
CA ILE A 149 2.22 0.66 3.49
C ILE A 149 3.72 0.67 3.70
N LEU A 150 4.43 -0.26 3.07
CA LEU A 150 5.86 -0.50 3.26
C LEU A 150 6.57 -0.41 1.92
N LEU A 151 7.70 0.29 1.89
CA LEU A 151 8.69 0.25 0.81
C LEU A 151 9.94 -0.48 1.32
N ASP A 152 10.38 -1.50 0.59
CA ASP A 152 11.67 -2.15 0.84
C ASP A 152 12.81 -1.56 -0.01
N ALA A 153 14.05 -1.86 0.36
CA ALA A 153 15.25 -1.41 -0.35
C ALA A 153 15.33 -1.92 -1.81
N SER A 154 14.59 -2.97 -2.17
CA SER A 154 14.51 -3.49 -3.54
C SER A 154 13.52 -2.74 -4.43
N GLY A 155 12.70 -1.86 -3.83
CA GLY A 155 11.63 -1.12 -4.49
C GLY A 155 10.29 -1.87 -4.46
N LYS A 156 10.11 -2.90 -3.64
CA LYS A 156 8.81 -3.56 -3.47
C LYS A 156 7.94 -2.71 -2.55
N ILE A 157 6.72 -2.44 -2.98
CA ILE A 157 5.69 -1.82 -2.14
C ILE A 157 4.65 -2.86 -1.75
N SER A 158 4.29 -2.88 -0.46
CA SER A 158 3.20 -3.72 0.05
C SER A 158 2.31 -2.99 1.04
N ILE A 159 1.01 -3.29 1.02
CA ILE A 159 0.02 -2.84 1.99
C ILE A 159 -0.38 -4.06 2.82
N ARG A 160 -0.18 -3.98 4.14
CA ARG A 160 -0.56 -5.01 5.10
C ARG A 160 -1.72 -4.50 5.93
N PHE A 161 -2.81 -5.27 6.00
CA PHE A 161 -4.01 -4.91 6.76
C PHE A 161 -4.09 -5.74 8.03
N THR A 162 -4.32 -5.08 9.17
CA THR A 162 -4.57 -5.76 10.45
C THR A 162 -6.03 -6.25 10.48
N THR A 163 -6.30 -7.45 11.01
CA THR A 163 -7.68 -7.99 11.14
C THR A 163 -8.29 -7.82 12.52
N LYS A 164 -7.57 -7.20 13.47
CA LYS A 164 -8.07 -6.89 14.81
C LYS A 164 -8.60 -5.46 14.84
N TYR A 165 -9.91 -5.28 14.63
CA TYR A 165 -10.65 -4.08 15.04
C TYR A 165 -11.87 -4.43 15.85
#